data_AF-A0A367AZI9-F1
#
_entry.id   AF-A0A367AZI9-F1
#
_cell.length_a   1.000
_cell.length_b   1.000
_cell.length_c   1.000
_cell.angle_alpha   90.00
_cell.angle_beta   90.00
_cell.angle_gamma   90.00
#
_symmetry.space_group_name_H-M   'P 1'
#
loop_
_entity.id
_entity.type
_entity.pdbx_description
1 polymer ?
#
loop_
_entity_poly.entity_id
_entity_poly.type
_entity_poly.pdbx_seq_one_letter_code
_entity_poly.pdbx_strand_id
1 'polypeptide(L)'
;MRRTAVLLALLVTGWLGAGVVTADPAAAHATLVSTDPGEGARLDAAPQEVTLTFSEGVSLGAGYARVLDGDQQRVDAGAPEVDGAVLTVPLRGELPDGGYLVTYRVISADSHPIAGAFSFAVGDAELLATGGEAAEDDTDPVVAALLPTARWLGFAGLALAVGLPVLAAVCWPAGWAAPRLRRAASIGAVAVAVGALATVVLQGPYAAGSGIGSVADPALLRATLGSGAGWVALVRAALALAFLLVLSRVPRRPENPPRPVLVATGVLAVGLVVATAATGHPVAGPWPGLAVLVASAHAAAMCVWLGGLAGLLLALLRPSTPPAEVATAMPAFSRLAFGAVGVLVVSGVVQSVREVGSPSALAATGYGQLLMGKLLLVVLVLAAAGVSRVWVQQRLGIRRPRSRRTITAHAFSAPAEPRPEELLAAAERDRAQAENAAEHLPTLRRSLLVEVGLAAVVLALTAVLVGTPPARSTLAQPVDTVLPLQGGSASASGSVQVSVDPARPGANTLHVYLFDDEGRLTQPTEIRVTLTERSQEIGPLDVDLEPAGPGHFVGDGMTIPGAGTWSLAVTVRLDEFTALSAATEFPVR
;
A
#
# COMPACT_ATOMS: atom_id res chain seq x y z
N MET A 1 14.72 -29.90 20.48
CA MET A 1 13.45 -29.25 20.10
C MET A 1 13.38 -27.78 20.52
N ARG A 2 13.61 -27.41 21.80
CA ARG A 2 13.51 -26.00 22.25
C ARG A 2 14.56 -25.04 21.68
N ARG A 3 15.84 -25.43 21.62
CA ARG A 3 16.90 -24.62 20.99
C ARG A 3 16.70 -24.56 19.48
N THR A 4 16.30 -25.67 18.86
CA THR A 4 16.03 -25.74 17.43
C THR A 4 14.87 -24.85 16.97
N ALA A 5 13.77 -24.74 17.73
CA ALA A 5 12.65 -23.86 17.36
C ALA A 5 12.99 -22.36 17.47
N VAL A 6 13.76 -21.95 18.49
CA VAL A 6 14.23 -20.56 18.62
C VAL A 6 15.26 -20.23 17.54
N LEU A 7 16.15 -21.18 17.23
CA LEU A 7 17.13 -21.01 16.16
C LEU A 7 16.44 -20.95 14.80
N LEU A 8 15.44 -21.80 14.53
CA LEU A 8 14.62 -21.73 13.31
C LEU A 8 13.85 -20.43 13.22
N ALA A 9 13.24 -19.95 14.31
CA ALA A 9 12.56 -18.65 14.30
C ALA A 9 13.56 -17.53 14.01
N LEU A 10 14.73 -17.49 14.67
CA LEU A 10 15.77 -16.49 14.41
C LEU A 10 16.34 -16.58 12.99
N LEU A 11 16.54 -17.78 12.46
CA LEU A 11 17.01 -18.00 11.09
C LEU A 11 15.96 -17.61 10.07
N VAL A 12 14.67 -17.91 10.29
CA VAL A 12 13.57 -17.47 9.42
C VAL A 12 13.38 -15.96 9.52
N THR A 13 13.52 -15.38 10.71
CA THR A 13 13.44 -13.91 10.90
C THR A 13 14.63 -13.20 10.27
N GLY A 14 15.82 -13.77 10.38
CA GLY A 14 17.04 -13.28 9.74
C GLY A 14 17.04 -13.49 8.23
N TRP A 15 16.49 -14.59 7.73
CA TRP A 15 16.36 -14.88 6.30
C TRP A 15 15.27 -14.03 5.64
N LEU A 16 14.11 -13.85 6.28
CA LEU A 16 13.07 -12.92 5.82
C LEU A 16 13.54 -11.47 5.95
N GLY A 17 14.25 -11.12 7.03
CA GLY A 17 14.83 -9.79 7.23
C GLY A 17 15.91 -9.47 6.19
N ALA A 18 16.83 -10.41 5.93
CA ALA A 18 17.83 -10.28 4.88
C ALA A 18 17.19 -10.28 3.50
N GLY A 19 16.19 -11.14 3.24
CA GLY A 19 15.47 -11.19 1.96
C GLY A 19 14.65 -9.94 1.67
N VAL A 20 14.15 -9.22 2.68
CA VAL A 20 13.53 -7.89 2.53
C VAL A 20 14.56 -6.81 2.25
N VAL A 21 15.79 -6.95 2.79
CA VAL A 21 16.88 -5.99 2.58
C VAL A 21 17.60 -6.21 1.24
N THR A 22 17.58 -7.44 0.70
CA THR A 22 18.25 -7.83 -0.55
C THR A 22 17.28 -8.16 -1.68
N ALA A 23 15.99 -7.87 -1.54
CA ALA A 23 15.06 -7.96 -2.67
C ALA A 23 15.41 -6.82 -3.62
N ASP A 24 15.73 -7.15 -4.87
CA ASP A 24 15.86 -6.14 -5.93
C ASP A 24 14.56 -5.33 -5.99
N PRO A 25 14.63 -4.00 -6.19
CA PRO A 25 13.44 -3.18 -6.40
C PRO A 25 12.66 -3.79 -7.56
N ALA A 26 11.44 -4.25 -7.30
CA ALA A 26 10.53 -4.61 -8.36
C ALA A 26 10.11 -3.30 -9.05
N ALA A 27 10.76 -2.97 -10.16
CA ALA A 27 10.50 -1.77 -10.94
C ALA A 27 9.12 -1.88 -11.62
N ALA A 28 8.11 -1.32 -10.97
CA ALA A 28 6.77 -1.22 -11.52
C ALA A 28 5.97 -0.13 -10.82
N HIS A 29 6.46 1.10 -10.95
CA HIS A 29 5.79 2.31 -10.50
C HIS A 29 4.89 2.86 -11.62
N ALA A 30 4.07 3.88 -11.33
CA ALA A 30 3.30 4.60 -12.35
C ALA A 30 4.17 4.97 -13.56
N THR A 31 3.71 4.58 -14.72
CA THR A 31 4.46 4.70 -15.98
C THR A 31 3.89 5.88 -16.73
N LEU A 32 4.78 6.65 -17.37
CA LEU A 32 4.35 7.69 -18.30
C LEU A 32 3.71 6.99 -19.50
N VAL A 33 2.44 7.30 -19.75
CA VAL A 33 1.61 6.75 -20.82
C VAL A 33 1.79 7.58 -22.07
N SER A 34 1.65 8.90 -21.96
CA SER A 34 1.71 9.80 -23.10
C SER A 34 2.08 11.22 -22.67
N THR A 35 2.59 11.98 -23.63
CA THR A 35 2.95 13.39 -23.48
C THR A 35 2.32 14.24 -24.59
N ASP A 36 2.02 15.48 -24.26
CA ASP A 36 1.66 16.54 -25.21
C ASP A 36 2.39 17.83 -24.81
N PRO A 37 3.34 18.35 -25.61
CA PRO A 37 3.82 17.79 -26.88
C PRO A 37 4.40 16.38 -26.74
N GLY A 38 4.26 15.58 -27.80
CA GLY A 38 4.85 14.23 -27.85
C GLY A 38 6.37 14.25 -27.71
N GLU A 39 6.95 13.13 -27.27
CA GLU A 39 8.40 13.02 -27.17
C GLU A 39 9.06 13.17 -28.55
N GLY A 40 10.04 14.07 -28.64
CA GLY A 40 10.74 14.40 -29.87
C GLY A 40 9.97 15.30 -30.83
N ALA A 41 8.77 15.77 -30.45
CA ALA A 41 7.95 16.61 -31.32
C ALA A 41 8.64 17.94 -31.68
N ARG A 42 8.50 18.35 -32.94
CA ARG A 42 8.83 19.70 -33.41
C ARG A 42 7.58 20.49 -33.72
N LEU A 43 7.47 21.66 -33.11
CA LEU A 43 6.29 22.53 -33.17
C LEU A 43 6.59 23.81 -33.93
N ASP A 44 5.65 24.24 -34.76
CA ASP A 44 5.75 25.54 -35.45
C ASP A 44 5.61 26.74 -34.50
N ALA A 45 4.94 26.53 -33.36
CA ALA A 45 4.72 27.55 -32.34
C ALA A 45 4.80 26.95 -30.93
N ALA A 46 5.25 27.76 -29.98
CA ALA A 46 5.34 27.36 -28.58
C ALA A 46 3.95 26.98 -28.01
N PRO A 47 3.81 25.83 -27.33
CA PRO A 47 2.57 25.46 -26.67
C PRO A 47 2.38 26.32 -25.41
N GLN A 48 1.14 26.39 -24.91
CA GLN A 48 0.85 27.13 -23.68
C GLN A 48 1.17 26.31 -22.42
N GLU A 49 1.18 24.99 -22.54
CA GLU A 49 1.41 24.04 -21.45
C GLU A 49 2.03 22.75 -21.99
N VAL A 50 2.59 21.95 -21.08
CA VAL A 50 3.01 20.58 -21.32
C VAL A 50 2.19 19.66 -20.44
N THR A 51 1.63 18.60 -21.02
CA THR A 51 0.81 17.62 -20.32
C THR A 51 1.47 16.24 -20.35
N LEU A 52 1.47 15.56 -19.21
CA LEU A 52 1.99 14.22 -19.01
C LEU A 52 0.88 13.34 -18.44
N THR A 53 0.53 12.25 -19.10
CA THR A 53 -0.48 11.28 -18.64
C THR A 53 0.21 10.05 -18.09
N PHE A 54 -0.16 9.61 -16.90
CA PHE A 54 0.37 8.41 -16.23
C PHE A 54 -0.66 7.28 -16.21
N SER A 55 -0.21 6.04 -15.97
CA SER A 55 -1.07 4.85 -15.90
C SER A 55 -1.91 4.75 -14.62
N GLU A 56 -1.61 5.58 -13.62
CA GLU A 56 -2.41 5.74 -12.42
C GLU A 56 -2.36 7.17 -11.89
N GLY A 57 -3.21 7.46 -10.89
CA GLY A 57 -3.21 8.76 -10.25
C GLY A 57 -1.86 9.10 -9.64
N VAL A 58 -1.34 10.28 -9.93
CA VAL A 58 -0.08 10.79 -9.38
C VAL A 58 -0.34 11.98 -8.47
N SER A 59 0.68 12.43 -7.76
CA SER A 59 0.67 13.68 -7.02
C SER A 59 2.01 14.37 -7.16
N LEU A 60 1.98 15.70 -7.16
CA LEU A 60 3.19 16.49 -7.22
C LEU A 60 3.90 16.46 -5.87
N GLY A 61 5.19 16.10 -5.89
CA GLY A 61 6.12 16.50 -4.86
C GLY A 61 6.40 18.01 -4.93
N ALA A 62 7.46 18.48 -4.26
CA ALA A 62 7.83 19.90 -4.28
C ALA A 62 8.38 20.36 -5.65
N GLY A 63 7.51 20.68 -6.61
CA GLY A 63 7.88 21.44 -7.82
C GLY A 63 8.91 20.76 -8.72
N TYR A 64 8.77 19.45 -8.93
CA TYR A 64 9.73 18.64 -9.69
C TYR A 64 9.35 18.39 -11.15
N ALA A 65 8.22 18.92 -11.62
CA ALA A 65 7.97 19.06 -13.04
C ALA A 65 8.51 20.42 -13.50
N ARG A 66 9.44 20.40 -14.45
CA ARG A 66 10.14 21.59 -14.95
C ARG A 66 10.30 21.49 -16.45
N VAL A 67 10.23 22.64 -17.10
CA VAL A 67 10.60 22.76 -18.51
C VAL A 67 11.81 23.68 -18.59
N LEU A 68 12.88 23.18 -19.19
CA LEU A 68 14.18 23.83 -19.30
C LEU A 68 14.47 24.13 -20.77
N ASP A 69 15.07 25.29 -21.06
CA ASP A 69 15.63 25.59 -22.38
C ASP A 69 17.07 25.05 -22.53
N GLY A 70 17.69 25.32 -23.69
CA GLY A 70 19.07 24.91 -23.99
C GLY A 70 20.14 25.48 -23.05
N ASP A 71 19.84 26.57 -22.32
CA ASP A 71 20.71 27.19 -21.32
C ASP A 71 20.43 26.68 -19.90
N GLN A 72 19.62 25.62 -19.77
CA GLN A 72 19.10 25.06 -18.52
C GLN A 72 18.29 26.05 -17.66
N GLN A 73 17.73 27.10 -18.28
CA GLN A 73 16.84 28.03 -17.58
C GLN A 73 15.42 27.48 -17.58
N ARG A 74 14.73 27.63 -16.44
CA ARG A 74 13.32 27.25 -16.36
C ARG A 74 12.47 28.18 -17.20
N VAL A 75 11.69 27.62 -18.11
CA VAL A 75 10.74 28.33 -18.98
C VAL A 75 9.28 28.04 -18.63
N ASP A 76 9.04 27.18 -17.65
CA ASP A 76 7.71 26.96 -17.06
C ASP A 76 7.20 28.19 -16.27
N ALA A 77 5.88 28.30 -16.18
CA ALA A 77 5.13 29.34 -15.49
C ALA A 77 4.26 28.75 -14.37
N GLY A 78 4.09 29.49 -13.28
CA GLY A 78 3.23 29.07 -12.18
C GLY A 78 3.71 27.80 -11.47
N ALA A 79 2.76 27.08 -10.85
CA ALA A 79 2.99 25.77 -10.27
C ALA A 79 2.36 24.71 -11.17
N PRO A 80 3.03 23.57 -11.40
CA PRO A 80 2.39 22.44 -12.07
C PRO A 80 1.14 22.00 -11.30
N GLU A 81 0.16 21.48 -12.02
CA GLU A 81 -1.10 20.96 -11.46
C GLU A 81 -1.26 19.48 -11.81
N VAL A 82 -1.92 18.73 -10.93
CA VAL A 82 -2.26 17.33 -11.20
C VAL A 82 -3.74 17.11 -10.98
N ASP A 83 -4.39 16.54 -11.98
CA ASP A 83 -5.75 16.00 -11.88
C ASP A 83 -5.74 14.50 -12.18
N GLY A 84 -5.93 13.69 -11.14
CA GLY A 84 -5.85 12.24 -11.24
C GLY A 84 -4.49 11.79 -11.77
N ALA A 85 -4.47 11.27 -13.00
CA ALA A 85 -3.28 10.74 -13.66
C ALA A 85 -2.61 11.73 -14.62
N VAL A 86 -3.15 12.94 -14.76
CA VAL A 86 -2.67 13.96 -15.69
C VAL A 86 -1.92 15.04 -14.94
N LEU A 87 -0.68 15.29 -15.33
CA LEU A 87 0.17 16.38 -14.84
C LEU A 87 0.25 17.45 -15.93
N THR A 88 -0.10 18.68 -15.59
CA THR A 88 -0.05 19.84 -16.48
C THR A 88 0.98 20.84 -15.96
N VAL A 89 1.90 21.26 -16.84
CA VAL A 89 2.97 22.23 -16.56
C VAL A 89 2.75 23.45 -17.45
N PRO A 90 2.33 24.60 -16.89
CA PRO A 90 2.14 25.81 -17.68
C PRO A 90 3.49 26.34 -18.19
N LEU A 91 3.51 26.92 -19.39
CA LEU A 91 4.70 27.57 -19.96
C LEU A 91 4.57 29.09 -19.91
N ARG A 92 5.71 29.79 -19.94
CA ARG A 92 5.70 31.25 -20.09
C ARG A 92 5.23 31.60 -21.50
N GLY A 93 4.34 32.59 -21.61
CA GLY A 93 3.83 33.07 -22.88
C GLY A 93 4.96 33.62 -23.74
N GLU A 94 5.11 33.03 -24.94
CA GLU A 94 6.17 33.23 -25.93
C GLU A 94 7.53 32.62 -25.56
N LEU A 95 7.63 31.30 -25.74
CA LEU A 95 8.93 30.63 -25.78
C LEU A 95 9.59 30.89 -27.14
N PRO A 96 10.89 31.25 -27.18
CA PRO A 96 11.62 31.42 -28.43
C PRO A 96 11.78 30.09 -29.16
N ASP A 97 12.19 30.13 -30.43
CA ASP A 97 12.61 28.93 -31.15
C ASP A 97 13.82 28.29 -30.42
N GLY A 98 13.73 26.99 -30.14
CA GLY A 98 14.65 26.33 -29.24
C GLY A 98 14.26 24.89 -28.93
N GLY A 99 15.24 24.11 -28.47
CA GLY A 99 15.01 22.81 -27.85
C GLY A 99 14.63 22.96 -26.39
N TYR A 100 13.70 22.14 -25.92
CA TYR A 100 13.16 22.16 -24.58
C TYR A 100 13.22 20.78 -23.93
N LEU A 101 13.67 20.73 -22.68
CA LEU A 101 13.76 19.52 -21.87
C LEU A 101 12.71 19.57 -20.77
N VAL A 102 11.82 18.59 -20.76
CA VAL A 102 10.82 18.40 -19.72
C VAL A 102 11.34 17.34 -18.77
N THR A 103 11.58 17.71 -17.51
CA THR A 103 11.93 16.78 -16.44
C THR A 103 10.79 16.70 -15.46
N TYR A 104 10.44 15.51 -15.00
CA TYR A 104 9.41 15.32 -13.98
C TYR A 104 9.89 14.41 -12.87
N ARG A 105 9.42 14.69 -11.65
CA ARG A 105 9.42 13.74 -10.54
C ARG A 105 8.07 13.79 -9.85
N VAL A 106 7.29 12.71 -9.98
CA VAL A 106 5.94 12.59 -9.44
C VAL A 106 5.89 11.48 -8.40
N ILE A 107 4.89 11.52 -7.53
CA ILE A 107 4.63 10.46 -6.56
C ILE A 107 3.39 9.71 -7.04
N SER A 108 3.50 8.41 -7.32
CA SER A 108 2.33 7.59 -7.66
C SER A 108 1.38 7.46 -6.46
N ALA A 109 0.18 6.94 -6.70
CA ALA A 109 -0.77 6.63 -5.64
C ALA A 109 -0.22 5.63 -4.60
N ASP A 110 0.85 4.91 -4.94
CA ASP A 110 1.60 3.98 -4.08
C ASP A 110 2.56 4.66 -3.09
N SER A 111 2.71 5.97 -3.22
CA SER A 111 3.64 6.83 -2.48
C SER A 111 5.10 6.76 -2.90
N HIS A 112 5.49 6.03 -3.95
CA HIS A 112 6.83 6.00 -4.53
C HIS A 112 7.07 7.16 -5.51
N PRO A 113 8.28 7.75 -5.47
CA PRO A 113 8.70 8.69 -6.50
C PRO A 113 8.93 7.98 -7.83
N ILE A 114 8.75 8.74 -8.90
CA ILE A 114 9.04 8.32 -10.27
C ILE A 114 9.62 9.52 -10.97
N ALA A 115 10.80 9.35 -11.54
CA ALA A 115 11.49 10.37 -12.30
C ALA A 115 11.55 9.99 -13.78
N GLY A 116 11.59 11.00 -14.64
CA GLY A 116 11.84 10.83 -16.06
C GLY A 116 12.05 12.16 -16.75
N ALA A 117 12.44 12.09 -18.03
CA ALA A 117 12.63 13.26 -18.86
C ALA A 117 12.33 12.94 -20.33
N PHE A 118 11.76 13.92 -21.03
CA PHE A 118 11.59 13.90 -22.49
C PHE A 118 11.89 15.28 -23.08
N SER A 119 12.08 15.38 -24.39
CA SER A 119 12.36 16.66 -25.06
C SER A 119 11.38 16.94 -26.19
N PHE A 120 11.20 18.22 -26.51
CA PHE A 120 10.51 18.71 -27.71
C PHE A 120 11.25 19.96 -28.24
N ALA A 121 10.95 20.41 -29.46
CA ALA A 121 11.53 21.64 -30.02
C ALA A 121 10.46 22.56 -30.60
N VAL A 122 10.73 23.86 -30.57
CA VAL A 122 9.96 24.89 -31.28
C VAL A 122 10.83 25.42 -32.42
N GLY A 123 10.29 25.43 -33.64
CA GLY A 123 11.03 25.73 -34.86
C GLY A 123 12.04 24.64 -35.25
N ASP A 124 13.13 25.04 -35.91
CA ASP A 124 14.13 24.12 -36.46
C ASP A 124 15.27 23.75 -35.47
N ALA A 125 15.11 24.08 -34.18
CA ALA A 125 16.16 23.88 -33.17
C ALA A 125 16.40 22.41 -32.80
N GLU A 126 17.64 22.04 -32.45
CA GLU A 126 17.96 20.65 -32.08
C GLU A 126 17.27 20.22 -30.77
N LEU A 127 16.85 18.94 -30.70
CA LEU A 127 16.29 18.36 -29.48
C LEU A 127 17.37 18.26 -28.39
N LEU A 128 17.00 18.57 -27.15
CA LEU A 128 17.90 18.42 -26.01
C LEU A 128 18.01 16.95 -25.59
N ALA A 129 19.22 16.51 -25.21
CA ALA A 129 19.43 15.16 -24.71
C ALA A 129 18.75 14.93 -23.34
N THR A 130 18.08 13.79 -23.19
CA THR A 130 17.32 13.41 -21.98
C THR A 130 18.15 12.67 -20.91
N GLY A 131 19.39 12.29 -21.23
CA GLY A 131 20.24 11.41 -20.41
C GLY A 131 21.09 12.06 -19.30
N GLY A 132 20.70 13.22 -18.74
CA GLY A 132 21.40 13.86 -17.62
C GLY A 132 20.94 13.35 -16.23
N GLU A 133 21.65 13.74 -15.16
CA GLU A 133 21.40 13.43 -13.72
C GLU A 133 19.92 13.52 -13.25
N ALA A 134 19.04 14.13 -14.03
CA ALA A 134 17.60 14.22 -13.79
C ALA A 134 16.82 12.90 -13.99
N ALA A 135 17.41 11.89 -14.64
CA ALA A 135 16.74 10.63 -14.99
C ALA A 135 16.99 9.46 -14.01
N GLU A 136 17.84 9.62 -12.98
CA GLU A 136 18.09 8.56 -12.01
C GLU A 136 17.03 8.55 -10.89
N ASP A 137 16.30 7.44 -10.78
CA ASP A 137 15.34 7.16 -9.71
C ASP A 137 16.02 6.73 -8.41
N ASP A 138 17.19 7.30 -8.09
CA ASP A 138 17.93 6.88 -6.91
C ASP A 138 17.40 7.65 -5.70
N THR A 139 16.66 6.94 -4.84
CA THR A 139 16.20 7.48 -3.57
C THR A 139 17.27 7.22 -2.51
N ASP A 140 17.60 8.24 -1.72
CA ASP A 140 18.58 8.11 -0.64
C ASP A 140 18.27 6.86 0.24
N PRO A 141 19.26 5.96 0.44
CA PRO A 141 19.01 4.67 1.08
C PRO A 141 18.60 4.80 2.55
N VAL A 142 19.00 5.89 3.22
CA VAL A 142 18.59 6.17 4.60
C VAL A 142 17.12 6.57 4.63
N VAL A 143 16.70 7.48 3.75
CA VAL A 143 15.29 7.88 3.63
C VAL A 143 14.40 6.69 3.23
N ALA A 144 14.86 5.88 2.28
CA ALA A 144 14.18 4.66 1.82
C ALA A 144 13.99 3.63 2.94
N ALA A 145 14.93 3.51 3.89
CA ALA A 145 14.80 2.63 5.05
C ALA A 145 13.94 3.24 6.18
N LEU A 146 14.04 4.56 6.40
CA LEU A 146 13.34 5.23 7.51
C LEU A 146 11.82 5.32 7.29
N LEU A 147 11.36 5.48 6.06
CA LEU A 147 9.93 5.64 5.78
C LEU A 147 9.10 4.37 6.09
N PRO A 148 9.48 3.15 5.64
CA PRO A 148 8.84 1.91 6.08
C PRO A 148 8.97 1.69 7.59
N THR A 149 10.09 2.10 8.20
CA THR A 149 10.29 2.01 9.65
C THR A 149 9.32 2.90 10.42
N ALA A 150 9.07 4.13 9.95
CA ALA A 150 8.08 5.03 10.52
C ALA A 150 6.65 4.45 10.42
N ARG A 151 6.32 3.83 9.27
CA ARG A 151 5.04 3.13 9.06
C ARG A 151 4.89 1.93 10.01
N TRP A 152 5.94 1.12 10.14
CA TRP A 152 5.96 -0.01 11.08
C TRP A 152 5.75 0.44 12.52
N LEU A 153 6.45 1.50 12.95
CA LEU A 153 6.27 2.11 14.26
C LEU A 153 4.82 2.57 14.47
N GLY A 154 4.22 3.16 13.43
CA GLY A 154 2.80 3.54 13.41
C GLY A 154 1.87 2.34 13.60
N PHE A 155 2.04 1.25 12.85
CA PHE A 155 1.21 0.05 12.99
C PHE A 155 1.38 -0.66 14.33
N ALA A 156 2.62 -0.81 14.81
CA ALA A 156 2.91 -1.38 16.11
C ALA A 156 2.32 -0.52 17.24
N GLY A 157 2.46 0.81 17.12
CA GLY A 157 1.85 1.77 18.02
C GLY A 157 0.32 1.67 18.04
N LEU A 158 -0.30 1.56 16.87
CA LEU A 158 -1.75 1.42 16.72
C LEU A 158 -2.27 0.15 17.38
N ALA A 159 -1.56 -0.97 17.20
CA ALA A 159 -1.91 -2.24 17.85
C ALA A 159 -1.91 -2.13 19.38
N LEU A 160 -0.92 -1.43 19.96
CA LEU A 160 -0.85 -1.21 21.41
C LEU A 160 -1.89 -0.18 21.89
N ALA A 161 -2.04 0.94 21.18
CA ALA A 161 -2.93 2.04 21.54
C ALA A 161 -4.39 1.60 21.54
N VAL A 162 -4.81 0.83 20.53
CA VAL A 162 -6.20 0.38 20.37
C VAL A 162 -6.43 -0.96 21.05
N GLY A 163 -5.53 -1.94 20.86
CA GLY A 163 -5.76 -3.30 21.34
C GLY A 163 -5.73 -3.47 22.85
N LEU A 164 -4.87 -2.72 23.57
CA LEU A 164 -4.78 -2.83 25.03
C LEU A 164 -6.03 -2.30 25.74
N PRO A 165 -6.60 -1.13 25.38
CA PRO A 165 -7.89 -0.68 25.89
C PRO A 165 -9.04 -1.62 25.54
N VAL A 166 -9.06 -2.22 24.34
CA VAL A 166 -10.08 -3.22 23.98
C VAL A 166 -9.95 -4.47 24.86
N LEU A 167 -8.73 -4.99 25.05
CA LEU A 167 -8.48 -6.10 25.96
C LEU A 167 -8.97 -5.79 27.37
N ALA A 168 -8.64 -4.60 27.90
CA ALA A 168 -9.07 -4.19 29.22
C ALA A 168 -10.60 -4.04 29.32
N ALA A 169 -11.24 -3.40 28.33
CA ALA A 169 -12.68 -3.16 28.35
C ALA A 169 -13.52 -4.44 28.25
N VAL A 170 -13.09 -5.40 27.41
CA VAL A 170 -13.91 -6.55 27.00
C VAL A 170 -13.49 -7.84 27.72
N CYS A 171 -12.20 -8.05 27.94
CA CYS A 171 -11.69 -9.34 28.43
C CYS A 171 -11.15 -9.25 29.86
N TRP A 172 -10.66 -8.09 30.29
CA TRP A 172 -9.99 -7.93 31.57
C TRP A 172 -10.16 -6.53 32.18
N PRO A 173 -11.33 -6.19 32.77
CA PRO A 173 -11.59 -4.86 33.33
C PRO A 173 -10.57 -4.43 34.40
N ALA A 174 -10.04 -5.37 35.18
CA ALA A 174 -8.96 -5.09 36.13
C ALA A 174 -7.67 -4.56 35.46
N GLY A 175 -7.48 -4.83 34.17
CA GLY A 175 -6.40 -4.29 33.34
C GLY A 175 -6.36 -2.76 33.27
N TRP A 176 -7.48 -2.05 33.50
CA TRP A 176 -7.50 -0.58 33.60
C TRP A 176 -6.73 -0.03 34.82
N ALA A 177 -6.55 -0.84 35.86
CA ALA A 177 -5.69 -0.51 36.99
C ALA A 177 -4.21 -0.84 36.73
N ALA A 178 -3.90 -1.64 35.70
CA ALA A 178 -2.54 -2.12 35.46
C ALA A 178 -1.64 -1.01 34.84
N PRO A 179 -0.59 -0.54 35.56
CA PRO A 179 0.20 0.59 35.10
C PRO A 179 1.01 0.26 33.83
N ARG A 180 1.43 -1.00 33.66
CA ARG A 180 2.18 -1.44 32.46
C ARG A 180 1.31 -1.42 31.19
N LEU A 181 0.06 -1.89 31.27
CA LEU A 181 -0.86 -1.88 30.13
C LEU A 181 -1.16 -0.44 29.71
N ARG A 182 -1.44 0.44 30.69
CA ARG A 182 -1.65 1.87 30.43
C ARG A 182 -0.43 2.55 29.83
N ARG A 183 0.75 2.29 30.39
CA ARG A 183 2.01 2.83 29.88
C ARG A 183 2.27 2.33 28.45
N ALA A 184 2.06 1.05 28.18
CA ALA A 184 2.22 0.48 26.84
C ALA A 184 1.21 1.05 25.83
N ALA A 185 -0.05 1.24 26.22
CA ALA A 185 -1.06 1.89 25.38
C ALA A 185 -0.72 3.36 25.11
N SER A 186 -0.19 4.07 26.11
CA SER A 186 0.28 5.46 25.98
C SER A 186 1.51 5.55 25.06
N ILE A 187 2.48 4.65 25.23
CA ILE A 187 3.64 4.52 24.32
C ILE A 187 3.16 4.20 22.91
N GLY A 188 2.15 3.35 22.76
CA GLY A 188 1.52 3.06 21.47
C GLY A 188 0.95 4.31 20.81
N ALA A 189 0.19 5.11 21.55
CA ALA A 189 -0.36 6.36 21.03
C ALA A 189 0.74 7.36 20.64
N VAL A 190 1.79 7.47 21.44
CA VAL A 190 2.97 8.29 21.10
C VAL A 190 3.67 7.75 19.84
N ALA A 191 3.84 6.44 19.71
CA ALA A 191 4.44 5.81 18.53
C ALA A 191 3.62 6.05 17.26
N VAL A 192 2.28 6.05 17.34
CA VAL A 192 1.41 6.45 16.22
C VAL A 192 1.65 7.91 15.84
N ALA A 193 1.68 8.82 16.82
CA ALA A 193 1.91 10.25 16.56
C ALA A 193 3.30 10.50 15.96
N VAL A 194 4.34 9.91 16.54
CA VAL A 194 5.73 10.03 16.07
C VAL A 194 5.88 9.41 14.69
N GLY A 195 5.34 8.21 14.45
CA GLY A 195 5.37 7.56 13.13
C GLY A 195 4.67 8.41 12.07
N ALA A 196 3.52 9.01 12.40
CA ALA A 196 2.79 9.88 11.49
C ALA A 196 3.55 11.18 11.16
N LEU A 197 4.14 11.84 12.16
CA LEU A 197 4.97 13.03 11.96
C LEU A 197 6.27 12.70 11.20
N ALA A 198 6.88 11.56 11.50
CA ALA A 198 8.05 11.06 10.76
C ALA A 198 7.71 10.84 9.29
N THR A 199 6.54 10.25 8.96
CA THR A 199 6.07 10.16 7.57
C THR A 199 5.96 11.54 6.92
N VAL A 200 5.39 12.55 7.59
CA VAL A 200 5.27 13.91 7.03
C VAL A 200 6.63 14.51 6.68
N VAL A 201 7.63 14.36 7.55
CA VAL A 201 8.95 14.98 7.31
C VAL A 201 9.84 14.16 6.37
N LEU A 202 9.63 12.85 6.27
CA LEU A 202 10.38 11.96 5.38
C LEU A 202 9.80 11.88 3.96
N GLN A 203 8.50 12.11 3.78
CA GLN A 203 7.84 11.99 2.48
C GLN A 203 8.39 12.99 1.45
N GLY A 204 8.69 14.23 1.87
CA GLY A 204 9.26 15.26 1.00
C GLY A 204 10.62 14.85 0.42
N PRO A 205 11.62 14.53 1.26
CA PRO A 205 12.92 14.03 0.82
C PRO A 205 12.82 12.76 -0.02
N TYR A 206 11.95 11.84 0.38
CA TYR A 206 11.69 10.59 -0.35
C TYR A 206 11.16 10.87 -1.76
N ALA A 207 10.14 11.73 -1.87
CA ALA A 207 9.57 12.14 -3.14
C ALA A 207 10.57 12.88 -4.04
N ALA A 208 11.49 13.61 -3.43
CA ALA A 208 12.50 14.42 -4.10
C ALA A 208 13.76 13.64 -4.51
N GLY A 209 13.95 12.41 -4.02
CA GLY A 209 15.23 11.70 -4.11
C GLY A 209 16.38 12.42 -3.41
N SER A 210 16.06 13.24 -2.41
CA SER A 210 17.06 14.00 -1.66
C SER A 210 17.37 13.30 -0.34
N GLY A 211 18.60 13.47 0.13
CA GLY A 211 19.05 12.84 1.36
C GLY A 211 18.42 13.41 2.63
N ILE A 212 18.67 12.77 3.77
CA ILE A 212 18.12 13.15 5.08
C ILE A 212 18.39 14.60 5.50
N GLY A 213 19.39 15.27 4.90
CA GLY A 213 19.70 16.68 5.13
C GLY A 213 18.58 17.64 4.71
N SER A 214 17.70 17.24 3.79
CA SER A 214 16.60 18.08 3.27
C SER A 214 15.29 17.95 4.07
N VAL A 215 15.23 17.14 5.13
CA VAL A 215 14.01 16.92 5.94
C VAL A 215 13.41 18.22 6.51
N ALA A 216 14.25 19.23 6.75
CA ALA A 216 13.84 20.54 7.24
C ALA A 216 13.62 21.59 6.14
N ASP A 217 13.71 21.21 4.86
CA ASP A 217 13.47 22.11 3.73
C ASP A 217 12.00 22.61 3.74
N PRO A 218 11.77 23.93 3.89
CA PRO A 218 10.43 24.50 3.92
C PRO A 218 9.60 24.20 2.67
N ALA A 219 10.22 24.05 1.49
CA ALA A 219 9.53 23.73 0.25
C ALA A 219 9.03 22.28 0.25
N LEU A 220 9.87 21.33 0.67
CA LEU A 220 9.51 19.91 0.80
C LEU A 220 8.41 19.67 1.84
N LEU A 221 8.51 20.37 2.98
CA LEU A 221 7.49 20.30 4.02
C LEU A 221 6.17 20.88 3.54
N ARG A 222 6.19 22.04 2.86
CA ARG A 222 4.98 22.66 2.32
C ARG A 222 4.31 21.76 1.27
N ALA A 223 5.09 21.13 0.39
CA ALA A 223 4.55 20.19 -0.59
C ALA A 223 3.88 18.99 0.08
N THR A 224 4.54 18.39 1.08
CA THR A 224 3.96 17.26 1.82
C THR A 224 2.69 17.68 2.54
N LEU A 225 2.68 18.84 3.21
CA LEU A 225 1.51 19.37 3.91
C LEU A 225 0.38 19.81 2.97
N GLY A 226 0.68 20.15 1.72
CA GLY A 226 -0.32 20.42 0.69
C GLY A 226 -0.98 19.15 0.15
N SER A 227 -0.33 17.99 0.28
CA SER A 227 -0.87 16.70 -0.17
C SER A 227 -1.96 16.14 0.75
N GLY A 228 -2.89 15.36 0.18
CA GLY A 228 -3.88 14.63 0.98
C GLY A 228 -3.25 13.66 1.98
N ALA A 229 -2.17 12.97 1.59
CA ALA A 229 -1.45 12.04 2.47
C ALA A 229 -0.83 12.74 3.69
N GLY A 230 -0.24 13.92 3.49
CA GLY A 230 0.31 14.74 4.58
C GLY A 230 -0.76 15.22 5.55
N TRP A 231 -1.90 15.70 5.03
CA TRP A 231 -3.05 16.07 5.86
C TRP A 231 -3.58 14.90 6.70
N VAL A 232 -3.77 13.72 6.10
CA VAL A 232 -4.24 12.55 6.85
C VAL A 232 -3.22 12.11 7.90
N ALA A 233 -1.92 12.21 7.63
CA ALA A 233 -0.88 11.96 8.62
C ALA A 233 -0.95 12.94 9.81
N LEU A 234 -1.20 14.23 9.57
CA LEU A 234 -1.43 15.21 10.64
C LEU A 234 -2.69 14.90 11.45
N VAL A 235 -3.80 14.56 10.81
CA VAL A 235 -5.04 14.15 11.48
C VAL A 235 -4.78 12.93 12.36
N ARG A 236 -4.06 11.93 11.85
CA ARG A 236 -3.66 10.74 12.63
C ARG A 236 -2.81 11.10 13.84
N ALA A 237 -1.86 12.03 13.71
CA ALA A 237 -1.06 12.52 14.84
C ALA A 237 -1.94 13.24 15.88
N ALA A 238 -2.84 14.13 15.45
CA ALA A 238 -3.76 14.83 16.33
C ALA A 238 -4.71 13.87 17.07
N LEU A 239 -5.29 12.89 16.37
CA LEU A 239 -6.12 11.84 16.97
C LEU A 239 -5.35 11.01 17.99
N ALA A 240 -4.08 10.69 17.73
CA ALA A 240 -3.24 9.93 18.64
C ALA A 240 -2.93 10.72 19.92
N LEU A 241 -2.66 12.03 19.80
CA LEU A 241 -2.48 12.92 20.94
C LEU A 241 -3.78 13.11 21.74
N ALA A 242 -4.92 13.25 21.08
CA ALA A 242 -6.23 13.31 21.73
C ALA A 242 -6.55 12.00 22.46
N PHE A 243 -6.25 10.85 21.85
CA PHE A 243 -6.38 9.53 22.46
C PHE A 243 -5.51 9.40 23.72
N LEU A 244 -4.25 9.83 23.65
CA LEU A 244 -3.33 9.87 24.78
C LEU A 244 -3.86 10.75 25.92
N LEU A 245 -4.41 11.92 25.59
CA LEU A 245 -5.00 12.83 26.56
C LEU A 245 -6.19 12.17 27.27
N VAL A 246 -7.14 11.56 26.53
CA VAL A 246 -8.28 10.85 27.13
C VAL A 246 -7.80 9.70 28.02
N LEU A 247 -6.86 8.88 27.53
CA LEU A 247 -6.31 7.74 28.28
C LEU A 247 -5.59 8.18 29.57
N SER A 248 -4.93 9.35 29.57
CA SER A 248 -4.28 9.91 30.75
C SER A 248 -5.27 10.25 31.87
N ARG A 249 -6.51 10.60 31.51
CA ARG A 249 -7.59 10.98 32.45
C ARG A 249 -8.41 9.80 32.97
N VAL A 250 -8.25 8.61 32.39
CA VAL A 250 -8.95 7.41 32.86
C VAL A 250 -8.53 7.08 34.30
N PRO A 251 -9.46 6.93 35.26
CA PRO A 251 -9.14 6.53 36.63
C PRO A 251 -8.42 5.17 36.71
N ARG A 252 -7.50 5.00 37.66
CA ARG A 252 -6.79 3.74 37.90
C ARG A 252 -7.61 2.83 38.81
N ARG A 253 -8.71 2.27 38.30
CA ARG A 253 -9.59 1.37 39.05
C ARG A 253 -9.70 0.01 38.36
N PRO A 254 -9.96 -1.07 39.12
CA PRO A 254 -10.09 -2.43 38.56
C PRO A 254 -11.47 -2.67 37.93
N GLU A 255 -12.07 -1.63 37.34
CA GLU A 255 -13.40 -1.62 36.75
C GLU A 255 -13.37 -0.81 35.46
N ASN A 256 -14.40 -0.98 34.63
CA ASN A 256 -14.51 -0.23 33.39
C ASN A 256 -14.70 1.27 33.67
N PRO A 257 -14.05 2.17 32.90
CA PRO A 257 -14.27 3.60 33.04
C PRO A 257 -15.73 3.96 32.73
N PRO A 258 -16.18 5.15 33.17
CA PRO A 258 -17.54 5.60 32.91
C PRO A 258 -17.85 5.58 31.41
N ARG A 259 -19.09 5.22 31.06
CA ARG A 259 -19.57 5.09 29.66
C ARG A 259 -19.12 6.22 28.72
N PRO A 260 -19.22 7.52 29.04
CA PRO A 260 -18.78 8.57 28.14
C PRO A 260 -17.27 8.51 27.82
N VAL A 261 -16.43 8.11 28.77
CA VAL A 261 -14.98 7.96 28.55
C VAL A 261 -14.69 6.75 27.67
N LEU A 262 -15.40 5.64 27.88
CA LEU A 262 -15.31 4.46 27.00
C LEU A 262 -15.72 4.80 25.56
N VAL A 263 -16.83 5.51 25.38
CA VAL A 263 -17.31 5.95 24.06
C VAL A 263 -16.30 6.88 23.41
N ALA A 264 -15.80 7.89 24.13
CA ALA A 264 -14.78 8.80 23.59
C ALA A 264 -13.50 8.07 23.19
N THR A 265 -13.02 7.12 24.01
CA THR A 265 -11.86 6.28 23.70
C THR A 265 -12.12 5.42 22.46
N GLY A 266 -13.32 4.83 22.35
CA GLY A 266 -13.73 4.02 21.21
C GLY A 266 -13.82 4.83 19.90
N VAL A 267 -14.41 6.02 19.94
CA VAL A 267 -14.50 6.93 18.79
C VAL A 267 -13.11 7.35 18.31
N LEU A 268 -12.21 7.72 19.22
CA LEU A 268 -10.83 8.06 18.85
C LEU A 268 -10.06 6.86 18.30
N ALA A 269 -10.27 5.65 18.86
CA ALA A 269 -9.68 4.43 18.33
C ALA A 269 -10.16 4.12 16.91
N VAL A 270 -11.47 4.25 16.65
CA VAL A 270 -12.04 4.08 15.30
C VAL A 270 -11.46 5.14 14.35
N GLY A 271 -11.40 6.40 14.78
CA GLY A 271 -10.79 7.48 13.99
C GLY A 271 -9.33 7.19 13.63
N LEU A 272 -8.53 6.67 14.58
CA LEU A 272 -7.15 6.28 14.33
C LEU A 272 -7.02 5.13 13.31
N VAL A 273 -7.89 4.12 13.42
CA VAL A 273 -7.92 3.00 12.47
C VAL A 273 -8.30 3.50 11.07
N VAL A 274 -9.36 4.30 10.97
CA VAL A 274 -9.83 4.85 9.68
C VAL A 274 -8.79 5.77 9.07
N ALA A 275 -8.19 6.69 9.85
CA ALA A 275 -7.13 7.58 9.36
C ALA A 275 -5.90 6.81 8.90
N THR A 276 -5.62 5.64 9.48
CA THR A 276 -4.53 4.76 9.02
C THR A 276 -4.88 4.02 7.72
N ALA A 277 -6.16 3.66 7.54
CA ALA A 277 -6.66 2.97 6.35
C ALA A 277 -6.99 3.91 5.17
N ALA A 278 -7.16 5.21 5.43
CA ALA A 278 -7.51 6.23 4.46
C ALA A 278 -6.30 6.87 3.74
N THR A 279 -5.18 6.14 3.66
CA THR A 279 -3.96 6.56 2.94
C THR A 279 -3.42 5.41 2.10
N GLY A 280 -2.80 5.72 0.96
CA GLY A 280 -2.21 4.74 0.04
C GLY A 280 -3.25 4.08 -0.89
N HIS A 281 -2.92 2.89 -1.38
CA HIS A 281 -3.70 2.10 -2.35
C HIS A 281 -5.18 1.90 -2.12
N PRO A 282 -5.70 1.77 -0.88
CA PRO A 282 -7.14 1.64 -0.67
C PRO A 282 -7.91 2.82 -1.27
N VAL A 283 -7.33 4.02 -1.30
CA VAL A 283 -7.97 5.22 -1.85
C VAL A 283 -7.77 5.32 -3.37
N ALA A 284 -6.83 4.57 -3.92
CA ALA A 284 -6.48 4.54 -5.33
C ALA A 284 -7.30 3.47 -6.09
N GLY A 285 -8.08 3.91 -7.06
CA GLY A 285 -8.86 3.05 -7.94
C GLY A 285 -10.33 2.94 -7.58
N PRO A 286 -11.06 1.98 -8.20
CA PRO A 286 -12.50 1.99 -8.17
C PRO A 286 -13.01 1.58 -6.77
N TRP A 287 -14.11 2.22 -6.34
CA TRP A 287 -14.78 2.00 -5.04
C TRP A 287 -13.93 2.35 -3.80
N PRO A 288 -13.37 3.56 -3.70
CA PRO A 288 -12.46 3.94 -2.60
C PRO A 288 -13.11 3.80 -1.21
N GLY A 289 -14.41 4.07 -1.09
CA GLY A 289 -15.13 3.90 0.17
C GLY A 289 -15.16 2.45 0.68
N LEU A 290 -15.38 1.48 -0.21
CA LEU A 290 -15.37 0.06 0.16
C LEU A 290 -13.97 -0.39 0.58
N ALA A 291 -12.94 0.07 -0.13
CA ALA A 291 -11.56 -0.26 0.15
C ALA A 291 -11.10 0.27 1.52
N VAL A 292 -11.41 1.52 1.84
CA VAL A 292 -11.13 2.12 3.16
C VAL A 292 -11.88 1.36 4.25
N LEU A 293 -13.13 0.95 4.03
CA LEU A 293 -13.90 0.15 4.99
C LEU A 293 -13.25 -1.21 5.25
N VAL A 294 -12.86 -1.94 4.20
CA VAL A 294 -12.21 -3.25 4.31
C VAL A 294 -10.85 -3.14 4.98
N ALA A 295 -10.03 -2.14 4.59
CA ALA A 295 -8.74 -1.87 5.21
C ALA A 295 -8.89 -1.46 6.69
N SER A 296 -9.91 -0.68 7.03
CA SER A 296 -10.23 -0.31 8.42
C SER A 296 -10.62 -1.56 9.24
N ALA A 297 -11.46 -2.44 8.69
CA ALA A 297 -11.83 -3.68 9.34
C ALA A 297 -10.62 -4.59 9.56
N HIS A 298 -9.73 -4.69 8.57
CA HIS A 298 -8.46 -5.42 8.67
C HIS A 298 -7.56 -4.85 9.78
N ALA A 299 -7.33 -3.53 9.77
CA ALA A 299 -6.50 -2.86 10.75
C ALA A 299 -7.09 -2.93 12.17
N ALA A 300 -8.40 -2.77 12.33
CA ALA A 300 -9.07 -2.94 13.63
C ALA A 300 -8.89 -4.37 14.17
N ALA A 301 -9.11 -5.38 13.33
CA ALA A 301 -8.94 -6.78 13.70
C ALA A 301 -7.48 -7.10 14.07
N MET A 302 -6.51 -6.55 13.32
CA MET A 302 -5.09 -6.62 13.65
C MET A 302 -4.82 -6.03 15.03
N CYS A 303 -5.35 -4.85 15.33
CA CYS A 303 -5.14 -4.20 16.62
C CYS A 303 -5.69 -5.02 17.79
N VAL A 304 -6.90 -5.55 17.63
CA VAL A 304 -7.55 -6.39 18.65
C VAL A 304 -6.74 -7.66 18.90
N TRP A 305 -6.31 -8.34 17.84
CA TRP A 305 -5.57 -9.59 17.94
C TRP A 305 -4.16 -9.38 18.49
N LEU A 306 -3.35 -8.54 17.85
CA LEU A 306 -1.94 -8.34 18.20
C LEU A 306 -1.77 -7.55 19.49
N GLY A 307 -2.57 -6.51 19.71
CA GLY A 307 -2.55 -5.74 20.94
C GLY A 307 -3.01 -6.56 22.15
N GLY A 308 -3.99 -7.44 21.97
CA GLY A 308 -4.40 -8.36 23.02
C GLY A 308 -3.34 -9.42 23.37
N LEU A 309 -2.63 -9.98 22.37
CA LEU A 309 -1.47 -10.86 22.60
C LEU A 309 -0.37 -10.14 23.38
N ALA A 310 -0.02 -8.91 22.98
CA ALA A 310 0.94 -8.08 23.69
C ALA A 310 0.48 -7.78 25.13
N GLY A 311 -0.81 -7.51 25.35
CA GLY A 311 -1.39 -7.27 26.66
C GLY A 311 -1.31 -8.48 27.59
N LEU A 312 -1.63 -9.67 27.08
CA LEU A 312 -1.46 -10.93 27.83
C LEU A 312 0.00 -11.20 28.15
N LEU A 313 0.92 -10.97 27.21
CA LEU A 313 2.34 -11.09 27.47
C LEU A 313 2.78 -10.12 28.58
N LEU A 314 2.40 -8.85 28.51
CA LEU A 314 2.73 -7.84 29.54
C LEU A 314 2.17 -8.21 30.93
N ALA A 315 0.99 -8.83 30.97
CA ALA A 315 0.39 -9.37 32.19
C ALA A 315 1.26 -10.46 32.82
N LEU A 316 1.73 -11.40 32.01
CA LEU A 316 2.54 -12.56 32.41
C LEU A 316 4.00 -12.20 32.72
N LEU A 317 4.50 -11.10 32.15
CA LEU A 317 5.82 -10.54 32.50
C LEU A 317 5.82 -9.83 33.86
N ARG A 318 4.67 -9.68 34.52
CA ARG A 318 4.55 -9.03 35.83
C ARG A 318 4.48 -10.10 36.93
N PRO A 319 5.45 -10.16 37.86
CA PRO A 319 5.45 -11.13 38.96
C PRO A 319 4.24 -11.00 39.90
N SER A 320 3.62 -9.82 39.96
CA SER A 320 2.55 -9.50 40.91
C SER A 320 1.13 -9.60 40.34
N THR A 321 0.95 -10.07 39.09
CA THR A 321 -0.40 -10.32 38.56
C THR A 321 -0.82 -11.72 39.02
N PRO A 322 -1.96 -11.89 39.73
CA PRO A 322 -2.43 -13.20 40.12
C PRO A 322 -2.66 -14.07 38.87
N PRO A 323 -2.10 -15.30 38.78
CA PRO A 323 -2.28 -16.18 37.63
C PRO A 323 -3.77 -16.46 37.31
N ALA A 324 -4.60 -16.49 38.36
CA ALA A 324 -6.05 -16.63 38.25
C ALA A 324 -6.71 -15.51 37.44
N GLU A 325 -6.32 -14.26 37.63
CA GLU A 325 -6.90 -13.13 36.87
C GLU A 325 -6.61 -13.26 35.38
N VAL A 326 -5.38 -13.61 35.00
CA VAL A 326 -5.00 -13.82 33.60
C VAL A 326 -5.76 -15.02 33.00
N ALA A 327 -5.93 -16.09 33.78
CA ALA A 327 -6.68 -17.26 33.35
C ALA A 327 -8.16 -16.95 33.06
N THR A 328 -8.79 -16.04 33.82
CA THR A 328 -10.17 -15.60 33.54
C THR A 328 -10.31 -14.79 32.26
N ALA A 329 -9.30 -14.01 31.89
CA ALA A 329 -9.30 -13.21 30.67
C ALA A 329 -9.05 -14.06 29.40
N MET A 330 -8.33 -15.17 29.51
CA MET A 330 -7.93 -16.01 28.37
C MET A 330 -9.11 -16.54 27.52
N PRO A 331 -10.21 -17.10 28.08
CA PRO A 331 -11.34 -17.56 27.27
C PRO A 331 -12.04 -16.43 26.50
N ALA A 332 -12.19 -15.27 27.14
CA ALA A 332 -12.81 -14.10 26.51
C ALA A 332 -11.94 -13.57 25.37
N PHE A 333 -10.64 -13.40 25.63
CA PHE A 333 -9.69 -12.99 24.60
C PHE A 333 -9.61 -14.00 23.46
N SER A 334 -9.62 -15.31 23.76
CA SER A 334 -9.55 -16.34 22.71
C SER A 334 -10.75 -16.30 21.76
N ARG A 335 -11.96 -15.98 22.26
CA ARG A 335 -13.15 -15.77 21.40
C ARG A 335 -13.02 -14.51 20.56
N LEU A 336 -12.58 -13.41 21.19
CA LEU A 336 -12.37 -12.13 20.51
C LEU A 336 -11.30 -12.24 19.41
N ALA A 337 -10.16 -12.88 19.72
CA ALA A 337 -9.08 -13.16 18.78
C ALA A 337 -9.54 -14.04 17.62
N PHE A 338 -10.37 -15.06 17.86
CA PHE A 338 -10.91 -15.89 16.79
C PHE A 338 -11.79 -15.07 15.82
N GLY A 339 -12.66 -14.21 16.35
CA GLY A 339 -13.46 -13.28 15.53
C GLY A 339 -12.59 -12.30 14.74
N ALA A 340 -11.57 -11.73 15.39
CA ALA A 340 -10.62 -10.84 14.73
C ALA A 340 -9.84 -11.53 13.61
N VAL A 341 -9.35 -12.75 13.83
CA VAL A 341 -8.70 -13.55 12.77
C VAL A 341 -9.66 -13.84 11.62
N GLY A 342 -10.92 -14.17 11.89
CA GLY A 342 -11.94 -14.32 10.84
C GLY A 342 -12.11 -13.06 9.98
N VAL A 343 -12.17 -11.88 10.63
CA VAL A 343 -12.22 -10.59 9.92
C VAL A 343 -10.93 -10.36 9.12
N LEU A 344 -9.74 -10.68 9.66
CA LEU A 344 -8.47 -10.57 8.94
C LEU A 344 -8.43 -11.44 7.68
N VAL A 345 -8.93 -12.68 7.75
CA VAL A 345 -9.00 -13.56 6.59
C VAL A 345 -9.93 -12.98 5.53
N VAL A 346 -11.17 -12.64 5.89
CA VAL A 346 -12.16 -12.13 4.93
C VAL A 346 -11.68 -10.81 4.30
N SER A 347 -11.29 -9.84 5.12
CA SER A 347 -10.79 -8.55 4.63
C SER A 347 -9.47 -8.69 3.86
N GLY A 348 -8.61 -9.65 4.23
CA GLY A 348 -7.36 -9.94 3.51
C GLY A 348 -7.60 -10.57 2.14
N VAL A 349 -8.59 -11.46 2.00
CA VAL A 349 -9.01 -12.02 0.70
C VAL A 349 -9.56 -10.92 -0.20
N VAL A 350 -10.45 -10.07 0.32
CA VAL A 350 -11.02 -8.96 -0.47
C VAL A 350 -9.93 -7.99 -0.93
N GLN A 351 -8.99 -7.62 -0.05
CA GLN A 351 -7.85 -6.78 -0.43
C GLN A 351 -6.94 -7.48 -1.44
N SER A 352 -6.65 -8.78 -1.28
CA SER A 352 -5.81 -9.52 -2.22
C SER A 352 -6.42 -9.58 -3.61
N VAL A 353 -7.72 -9.84 -3.72
CA VAL A 353 -8.43 -9.84 -5.02
C VAL A 353 -8.34 -8.46 -5.68
N ARG A 354 -8.53 -7.38 -4.91
CA ARG A 354 -8.45 -6.01 -5.43
C ARG A 354 -7.05 -5.63 -5.87
N GLU A 355 -6.01 -5.96 -5.11
CA GLU A 355 -4.65 -5.48 -5.37
C GLU A 355 -3.82 -6.41 -6.26
N VAL A 356 -4.17 -7.70 -6.35
CA VAL A 356 -3.40 -8.67 -7.14
C VAL A 356 -3.86 -8.73 -8.59
N GLY A 357 -5.18 -8.63 -8.85
CA GLY A 357 -5.77 -8.66 -10.19
C GLY A 357 -5.79 -10.05 -10.85
N SER A 358 -4.68 -10.79 -10.86
CA SER A 358 -4.58 -12.12 -11.49
C SER A 358 -3.68 -13.11 -10.71
N PRO A 359 -3.91 -14.44 -10.80
CA PRO A 359 -3.07 -15.41 -10.12
C PRO A 359 -1.60 -15.41 -10.54
N SER A 360 -1.31 -15.09 -11.81
CA SER A 360 0.06 -14.97 -12.33
C SER A 360 0.82 -13.82 -11.66
N ALA A 361 0.11 -12.75 -11.29
CA ALA A 361 0.68 -11.60 -10.59
C ALA A 361 1.28 -11.96 -9.23
N LEU A 362 0.83 -13.04 -8.58
CA LEU A 362 1.39 -13.49 -7.31
C LEU A 362 2.85 -13.91 -7.43
N ALA A 363 3.22 -14.58 -8.53
CA ALA A 363 4.59 -15.05 -8.75
C ALA A 363 5.44 -14.05 -9.55
N ALA A 364 4.80 -13.31 -10.46
CA ALA A 364 5.49 -12.43 -11.41
C ALA A 364 5.88 -11.05 -10.83
N THR A 365 5.38 -10.68 -9.65
CA THR A 365 5.50 -9.31 -9.10
C THR A 365 6.09 -9.33 -7.69
N GLY A 366 6.84 -8.28 -7.33
CA GLY A 366 7.41 -8.14 -5.99
C GLY A 366 6.32 -8.06 -4.90
N TYR A 367 5.22 -7.36 -5.17
CA TYR A 367 4.04 -7.32 -4.29
C TYR A 367 3.46 -8.71 -4.05
N GLY A 368 3.27 -9.49 -5.12
CA GLY A 368 2.76 -10.86 -5.05
C GLY A 368 3.63 -11.76 -4.17
N GLN A 369 4.96 -11.68 -4.34
CA GLN A 369 5.92 -12.46 -3.57
C GLN A 369 5.93 -12.06 -2.08
N LEU A 370 5.88 -10.76 -1.77
CA LEU A 370 5.76 -10.27 -0.39
C LEU A 370 4.45 -10.72 0.26
N LEU A 371 3.34 -10.68 -0.48
CA LEU A 371 2.04 -11.17 -0.02
C LEU A 371 2.09 -12.67 0.28
N MET A 372 2.67 -13.48 -0.61
CA MET A 372 2.86 -14.93 -0.38
C MET A 372 3.71 -15.19 0.88
N GLY A 373 4.80 -14.46 1.07
CA GLY A 373 5.63 -14.53 2.27
C GLY A 373 4.85 -14.19 3.54
N LYS A 374 4.06 -13.11 3.51
CA LYS A 374 3.16 -12.73 4.61
C LYS A 374 2.12 -13.81 4.91
N LEU A 375 1.49 -14.39 3.88
CA LEU A 375 0.49 -15.45 4.05
C LEU A 375 1.10 -16.71 4.68
N LEU A 376 2.27 -17.15 4.19
CA LEU A 376 3.00 -18.27 4.78
C LEU A 376 3.31 -18.01 6.26
N LEU A 377 3.83 -16.82 6.58
CA LEU A 377 4.15 -16.45 7.96
C LEU A 377 2.91 -16.44 8.86
N VAL A 378 1.78 -15.89 8.38
CA VAL A 378 0.51 -15.90 9.13
C VAL A 378 0.03 -17.33 9.37
N VAL A 379 0.10 -18.22 8.38
CA VAL A 379 -0.24 -19.64 8.55
C VAL A 379 0.64 -20.29 9.62
N LEU A 380 1.95 -20.02 9.61
CA LEU A 380 2.87 -20.50 10.63
C LEU A 380 2.52 -19.97 12.03
N VAL A 381 2.18 -18.70 12.16
CA VAL A 381 1.73 -18.10 13.45
C VAL A 381 0.46 -18.78 13.94
N LEU A 382 -0.54 -18.98 13.08
CA LEU A 382 -1.80 -19.62 13.44
C LEU A 382 -1.60 -21.10 13.81
N ALA A 383 -0.73 -21.81 13.10
CA ALA A 383 -0.37 -23.19 13.43
C ALA A 383 0.33 -23.28 14.80
N ALA A 384 1.31 -22.41 15.05
CA ALA A 384 2.00 -22.34 16.34
C ALA A 384 1.03 -22.00 17.49
N ALA A 385 0.14 -21.02 17.29
CA ALA A 385 -0.89 -20.66 18.25
C ALA A 385 -1.89 -21.81 18.48
N GLY A 386 -2.27 -22.54 17.44
CA GLY A 386 -3.14 -23.72 17.52
C GLY A 386 -2.52 -24.85 18.34
N VAL A 387 -1.24 -25.17 18.08
CA VAL A 387 -0.49 -26.18 18.85
C VAL A 387 -0.34 -25.74 20.30
N SER A 388 0.02 -24.48 20.55
CA SER A 388 0.12 -23.92 21.90
C SER A 388 -1.20 -24.03 22.65
N ARG A 389 -2.31 -23.67 22.00
CA ARG A 389 -3.65 -23.75 22.58
C ARG A 389 -4.06 -25.17 22.92
N VAL A 390 -3.87 -26.14 22.03
CA VAL A 390 -4.20 -27.55 22.28
C VAL A 390 -3.36 -28.09 23.45
N TRP A 391 -2.06 -27.79 23.45
CA TRP A 391 -1.14 -28.22 24.52
C TRP A 391 -1.53 -27.63 25.89
N VAL A 392 -1.88 -26.33 25.94
CA VAL A 392 -2.34 -25.64 27.14
C VAL A 392 -3.69 -26.18 27.62
N GLN A 393 -4.64 -26.42 26.71
CA GLN A 393 -5.97 -26.96 27.06
C GLN A 393 -5.91 -28.39 27.59
N GLN A 394 -5.02 -29.22 27.03
CA GLN A 394 -4.81 -30.60 27.50
C GLN A 394 -4.18 -30.65 28.90
N ARG A 395 -3.31 -29.69 29.24
CA ARG A 395 -2.57 -29.68 30.52
C ARG A 395 -3.23 -28.88 31.64
N LEU A 396 -3.97 -27.81 31.32
CA LEU A 396 -4.76 -27.05 32.31
C LEU A 396 -6.04 -27.78 32.76
N GLY A 397 -6.29 -29.00 32.27
CA GLY A 397 -7.41 -29.83 32.77
C GLY A 397 -8.78 -29.23 32.51
N ILE A 398 -8.95 -28.33 31.52
CA ILE A 398 -10.25 -27.75 31.14
C ILE A 398 -11.08 -28.84 30.45
N ARG A 399 -11.54 -29.83 31.22
CA ARG A 399 -12.66 -30.67 30.81
C ARG A 399 -13.85 -29.73 30.74
N ARG A 400 -14.33 -29.44 29.52
CA ARG A 400 -15.66 -28.85 29.33
C ARG A 400 -16.63 -29.65 30.21
N PRO A 401 -17.44 -29.02 31.07
CA PRO A 401 -18.57 -29.73 31.63
C PRO A 401 -19.35 -30.27 30.42
N ARG A 402 -19.53 -31.59 30.35
CA ARG A 402 -20.51 -32.17 29.45
C ARG A 402 -21.82 -31.49 29.83
N SER A 403 -22.24 -30.52 29.03
CA SER A 403 -23.61 -29.99 29.11
C SER A 403 -24.50 -31.17 28.75
N ARG A 404 -24.90 -31.94 29.77
CA ARG A 404 -26.20 -32.58 29.72
C ARG A 404 -27.18 -31.42 29.66
N ARG A 405 -27.58 -31.05 28.44
CA ARG A 405 -28.79 -30.26 28.22
C ARG A 405 -29.94 -31.11 28.76
N THR A 406 -30.20 -31.03 30.05
CA THR A 406 -31.53 -31.33 30.59
C THR A 406 -32.33 -30.06 30.37
N ILE A 407 -32.87 -29.90 29.16
CA ILE A 407 -33.89 -28.88 28.89
C ILE A 407 -35.18 -29.44 29.47
N THR A 408 -35.42 -29.21 30.76
CA THR A 408 -36.77 -29.28 31.35
C THR A 408 -36.83 -28.47 32.66
N ALA A 409 -37.60 -27.38 32.60
CA ALA A 409 -38.34 -26.72 33.68
C ALA A 409 -37.59 -26.15 34.92
N HIS A 410 -36.95 -24.99 34.77
CA HIS A 410 -36.70 -24.04 35.89
C HIS A 410 -37.04 -22.59 35.50
N ALA A 411 -38.14 -22.38 34.76
CA ALA A 411 -38.54 -21.05 34.29
C ALA A 411 -39.20 -20.16 35.38
N PHE A 412 -39.36 -20.64 36.62
CA PHE A 412 -40.04 -19.89 37.69
C PHE A 412 -39.40 -19.97 39.08
N SER A 413 -38.18 -20.50 39.23
CA SER A 413 -37.45 -20.37 40.49
C SER A 413 -36.65 -19.06 40.49
N ALA A 414 -36.90 -18.20 41.48
CA ALA A 414 -35.99 -17.09 41.80
C ALA A 414 -34.54 -17.60 41.88
N PRO A 415 -33.51 -16.78 41.59
CA PRO A 415 -32.13 -17.24 41.69
C PRO A 415 -31.89 -17.71 43.12
N ALA A 416 -31.81 -19.02 43.32
CA ALA A 416 -31.44 -19.56 44.62
C ALA A 416 -30.01 -19.10 44.88
N GLU A 417 -29.76 -18.47 46.03
CA GLU A 417 -28.39 -18.17 46.43
C GLU A 417 -27.57 -19.47 46.39
N PRO A 418 -26.39 -19.45 45.75
CA PRO A 418 -25.60 -20.65 45.55
C PRO A 418 -25.30 -21.27 46.92
N ARG A 419 -25.50 -22.59 47.03
CA ARG A 419 -25.30 -23.28 48.30
C ARG A 419 -23.83 -23.14 48.74
N PRO A 420 -23.53 -23.08 50.05
CA PRO A 420 -22.15 -22.99 50.54
C PRO A 420 -21.22 -24.05 49.96
N GLU A 421 -21.73 -25.26 49.72
CA GLU A 421 -20.99 -26.37 49.08
C GLU A 421 -20.62 -26.07 47.61
N GLU A 422 -21.49 -25.38 46.87
CA GLU A 422 -21.22 -24.98 45.47
C GLU A 422 -20.19 -23.86 45.40
N LEU A 423 -20.24 -22.91 46.33
CA LEU A 423 -19.24 -21.85 46.48
C LEU A 423 -17.86 -22.40 46.87
N LEU A 424 -17.81 -23.37 47.77
CA LEU A 424 -16.57 -24.06 48.15
C LEU A 424 -16.00 -24.87 46.99
N ALA A 425 -16.83 -25.65 46.29
CA ALA A 425 -16.39 -26.39 45.12
C ALA A 425 -15.93 -25.47 43.97
N ALA A 426 -16.54 -24.29 43.82
CA ALA A 426 -16.07 -23.26 42.88
C ALA A 426 -14.71 -22.69 43.32
N ALA A 427 -14.55 -22.34 44.60
CA ALA A 427 -13.30 -21.82 45.14
C ALA A 427 -12.14 -22.85 45.06
N GLU A 428 -12.41 -24.13 45.26
CA GLU A 428 -11.44 -25.21 45.08
C GLU A 428 -11.04 -25.40 43.61
N ARG A 429 -12.00 -25.32 42.68
CA ARG A 429 -11.71 -25.33 41.24
C ARG A 429 -10.88 -24.11 40.83
N ASP A 430 -11.20 -22.93 41.36
CA ASP A 430 -10.47 -21.70 41.08
C ASP A 430 -9.04 -21.76 41.61
N ARG A 431 -8.83 -22.33 42.81
CA ARG A 431 -7.50 -22.61 43.36
C ARG A 431 -6.72 -23.60 42.49
N ALA A 432 -7.32 -24.74 42.14
CA ALA A 432 -6.67 -25.74 41.29
C ALA A 432 -6.33 -25.19 39.89
N GLN A 433 -7.19 -24.34 39.33
CA GLN A 433 -6.90 -23.63 38.08
C GLN A 433 -5.75 -22.62 38.23
N ALA A 434 -5.70 -21.89 39.35
CA ALA A 434 -4.62 -20.95 39.64
C ALA A 434 -3.27 -21.65 39.82
N GLU A 435 -3.24 -22.80 40.49
CA GLU A 435 -2.04 -23.62 40.70
C GLU A 435 -1.53 -24.23 39.39
N ASN A 436 -2.41 -24.84 38.58
CA ASN A 436 -2.05 -25.36 37.25
C ASN A 436 -1.59 -24.24 36.30
N ALA A 437 -2.22 -23.07 36.37
CA ALA A 437 -1.78 -21.90 35.62
C ALA A 437 -0.36 -21.51 36.03
N ALA A 438 -0.08 -21.44 37.35
CA ALA A 438 1.23 -21.07 37.88
C ALA A 438 2.35 -22.03 37.43
N GLU A 439 2.09 -23.34 37.40
CA GLU A 439 3.06 -24.35 36.96
C GLU A 439 3.43 -24.20 35.47
N HIS A 440 2.48 -23.77 34.63
CA HIS A 440 2.67 -23.67 33.19
C HIS A 440 3.01 -22.26 32.67
N LEU A 441 3.03 -21.25 33.55
CA LEU A 441 3.41 -19.86 33.25
C LEU A 441 4.70 -19.73 32.42
N PRO A 442 5.82 -20.43 32.72
CA PRO A 442 7.06 -20.25 31.96
C PRO A 442 6.93 -20.72 30.50
N THR A 443 6.13 -21.76 30.26
CA THR A 443 5.91 -22.27 28.89
C THR A 443 4.96 -21.36 28.12
N LEU A 444 3.89 -20.88 28.78
CA LEU A 444 2.96 -19.92 28.20
C LEU A 444 3.66 -18.60 27.83
N ARG A 445 4.50 -18.07 28.72
CA ARG A 445 5.31 -16.87 28.47
C ARG A 445 6.23 -17.04 27.26
N ARG A 446 6.87 -18.20 27.10
CA ARG A 446 7.73 -18.49 25.95
C ARG A 446 6.95 -18.59 24.65
N SER A 447 5.77 -19.24 24.66
CA SER A 447 4.89 -19.29 23.49
C SER A 447 4.48 -17.88 23.06
N LEU A 448 3.99 -17.07 23.99
CA LEU A 448 3.54 -15.71 23.71
C LEU A 448 4.69 -14.80 23.25
N LEU A 449 5.91 -14.98 23.75
CA LEU A 449 7.08 -14.25 23.23
C LEU A 449 7.34 -14.59 21.76
N VAL A 450 7.25 -15.87 21.38
CA VAL A 450 7.40 -16.30 19.98
C VAL A 450 6.26 -15.76 19.12
N GLU A 451 5.01 -15.87 19.58
CA GLU A 451 3.85 -15.37 18.86
C GLU A 451 3.91 -13.85 18.63
N VAL A 452 4.27 -13.07 19.66
CA VAL A 452 4.44 -11.62 19.56
C VAL A 452 5.63 -11.26 18.67
N GLY A 453 6.73 -12.02 18.72
CA GLY A 453 7.88 -11.84 17.83
C GLY A 453 7.52 -12.06 16.36
N LEU A 454 6.83 -13.16 16.04
CA LEU A 454 6.36 -13.44 14.68
C LEU A 454 5.33 -12.41 14.21
N ALA A 455 4.43 -11.95 15.10
CA ALA A 455 3.50 -10.88 14.79
C ALA A 455 4.21 -9.56 14.44
N ALA A 456 5.30 -9.23 15.14
CA ALA A 456 6.11 -8.04 14.82
C ALA A 456 6.73 -8.13 13.41
N VAL A 457 7.16 -9.33 12.99
CA VAL A 457 7.66 -9.59 11.63
C VAL A 457 6.53 -9.48 10.59
N VAL A 458 5.35 -10.04 10.86
CA VAL A 458 4.16 -9.86 9.99
C VAL A 458 3.83 -8.38 9.81
N LEU A 459 3.92 -7.58 10.88
CA LEU A 459 3.72 -6.13 10.80
C LEU A 459 4.82 -5.43 9.99
N ALA A 460 6.09 -5.86 10.08
CA ALA A 460 7.18 -5.31 9.28
C ALA A 460 6.96 -5.56 7.79
N LEU A 461 6.66 -6.82 7.42
CA LEU A 461 6.28 -7.18 6.05
C LEU A 461 5.06 -6.39 5.58
N THR A 462 4.07 -6.15 6.45
CA THR A 462 2.90 -5.33 6.12
C THR A 462 3.27 -3.87 5.89
N ALA A 463 4.19 -3.30 6.68
CA ALA A 463 4.63 -1.92 6.51
C ALA A 463 5.35 -1.69 5.18
N VAL A 464 6.12 -2.68 4.73
CA VAL A 464 6.73 -2.70 3.39
C VAL A 464 5.65 -2.85 2.32
N LEU A 465 4.81 -3.89 2.43
CA LEU A 465 3.77 -4.21 1.44
C LEU A 465 2.77 -3.06 1.21
N VAL A 466 2.42 -2.31 2.25
CA VAL A 466 1.53 -1.13 2.14
C VAL A 466 2.18 0.00 1.33
N GLY A 467 3.51 0.06 1.33
CA GLY A 467 4.25 0.98 0.47
C GLY A 467 4.44 0.49 -0.94
N THR A 468 4.43 -0.82 -1.18
CA THR A 468 4.74 -1.44 -2.49
C THR A 468 3.56 -1.34 -3.47
N PRO A 469 3.80 -0.99 -4.75
CA PRO A 469 2.75 -1.00 -5.78
C PRO A 469 2.01 -2.35 -5.89
N PRO A 470 0.66 -2.36 -6.00
CA PRO A 470 -0.18 -3.52 -6.19
C PRO A 470 0.24 -4.33 -7.40
N ALA A 471 0.21 -5.66 -7.29
CA ALA A 471 0.59 -6.52 -8.42
C ALA A 471 -0.20 -6.21 -9.72
N ARG A 472 -1.46 -5.78 -9.60
CA ARG A 472 -2.28 -5.39 -10.76
C ARG A 472 -1.76 -4.20 -11.56
N SER A 473 -1.14 -3.21 -10.91
CA SER A 473 -0.58 -2.06 -11.64
C SER A 473 0.75 -2.45 -12.29
N THR A 474 1.46 -3.40 -11.69
CA THR A 474 2.75 -3.87 -12.23
C THR A 474 2.64 -4.76 -13.47
N LEU A 475 1.51 -5.44 -13.66
CA LEU A 475 1.29 -6.30 -14.83
C LEU A 475 0.72 -5.55 -16.03
N ALA A 476 0.08 -4.41 -15.81
CA ALA A 476 -0.56 -3.60 -16.83
C ALA A 476 0.30 -2.35 -17.04
N GLN A 477 1.44 -2.52 -17.73
CA GLN A 477 2.29 -1.38 -18.10
C GLN A 477 1.88 -0.87 -19.48
N PRO A 478 1.67 0.44 -19.63
CA PRO A 478 1.43 1.05 -20.92
C PRO A 478 2.66 0.81 -21.81
N VAL A 479 2.39 0.67 -23.10
CA VAL A 479 3.40 0.49 -24.11
C VAL A 479 3.49 1.81 -24.85
N ASP A 480 4.55 2.57 -24.62
CA ASP A 480 4.86 3.79 -25.37
C ASP A 480 6.16 3.57 -26.14
N THR A 481 6.11 3.70 -27.47
CA THR A 481 7.28 3.44 -28.33
C THR A 481 7.23 4.28 -29.59
N VAL A 482 8.35 4.92 -29.91
CA VAL A 482 8.58 5.57 -31.21
C VAL A 482 9.22 4.60 -32.18
N LEU A 483 8.60 4.39 -33.33
CA LEU A 483 9.01 3.45 -34.37
C LEU A 483 9.28 4.21 -35.67
N PRO A 484 10.39 3.92 -36.38
CA PRO A 484 10.60 4.48 -37.72
C PRO A 484 9.62 3.88 -38.73
N LEU A 485 9.02 4.71 -39.57
CA LEU A 485 8.15 4.27 -40.66
C LEU A 485 8.99 3.73 -41.83
N GLN A 486 8.68 2.52 -42.31
CA GLN A 486 9.44 1.86 -43.38
C GLN A 486 8.58 1.64 -44.63
N GLY A 487 9.15 1.90 -45.81
CA GLY A 487 8.53 1.64 -47.11
C GLY A 487 9.27 0.55 -47.90
N GLY A 488 8.58 -0.12 -48.82
CA GLY A 488 9.11 -1.29 -49.55
C GLY A 488 10.32 -1.03 -50.48
N SER A 489 10.78 0.21 -50.63
CA SER A 489 11.97 0.55 -51.45
C SER A 489 12.67 1.88 -51.12
N ALA A 490 12.28 2.59 -50.05
CA ALA A 490 12.85 3.89 -49.68
C ALA A 490 13.40 3.89 -48.24
N SER A 491 14.42 4.71 -48.00
CA SER A 491 14.90 5.06 -46.65
C SER A 491 13.72 5.54 -45.79
N ALA A 492 13.75 5.22 -44.49
CA ALA A 492 12.68 5.58 -43.55
C ALA A 492 12.29 7.06 -43.72
N SER A 493 11.00 7.32 -43.96
CA SER A 493 10.45 8.66 -44.10
C SER A 493 9.47 8.92 -42.95
N GLY A 494 9.97 9.48 -41.85
CA GLY A 494 9.23 9.78 -40.63
C GLY A 494 9.16 8.67 -39.59
N SER A 495 8.44 8.94 -38.51
CA SER A 495 8.28 8.03 -37.37
C SER A 495 6.84 8.04 -36.86
N VAL A 496 6.49 7.00 -36.11
CA VAL A 496 5.20 6.89 -35.43
C VAL A 496 5.44 6.57 -33.97
N GLN A 497 4.88 7.38 -33.07
CA GLN A 497 4.78 7.05 -31.66
C GLN A 497 3.46 6.34 -31.41
N VAL A 498 3.51 5.21 -30.74
CA VAL A 498 2.35 4.41 -30.37
C VAL A 498 2.33 4.24 -28.87
N SER A 499 1.24 4.68 -28.24
CA SER A 499 0.97 4.49 -26.82
C SER A 499 -0.28 3.62 -26.62
N VAL A 500 -0.15 2.44 -26.03
CA VAL A 500 -1.26 1.56 -25.63
C VAL A 500 -1.39 1.55 -24.11
N ASP A 501 -2.54 1.94 -23.56
CA ASP A 501 -2.82 1.88 -22.13
C ASP A 501 -4.13 1.14 -21.81
N PRO A 502 -4.17 0.24 -20.81
CA PRO A 502 -3.07 -0.20 -19.95
C PRO A 502 -2.40 -1.50 -20.44
N ALA A 503 -2.48 -1.79 -21.74
CA ALA A 503 -1.96 -2.99 -22.40
C ALA A 503 -2.38 -4.32 -21.72
N ARG A 504 -3.68 -4.46 -21.42
CA ARG A 504 -4.25 -5.63 -20.74
C ARG A 504 -5.40 -6.27 -21.53
N PRO A 505 -5.82 -7.51 -21.20
CA PRO A 505 -7.03 -8.08 -21.79
C PRO A 505 -8.27 -7.23 -21.45
N GLY A 506 -9.11 -6.95 -22.46
CA GLY A 506 -10.27 -6.08 -22.36
C GLY A 506 -10.04 -4.71 -23.01
N ALA A 507 -10.70 -3.68 -22.48
CA ALA A 507 -10.63 -2.32 -23.03
C ALA A 507 -9.28 -1.65 -22.75
N ASN A 508 -8.73 -1.03 -23.79
CA ASN A 508 -7.51 -0.24 -23.84
C ASN A 508 -7.77 1.01 -24.68
N THR A 509 -6.92 2.01 -24.51
CA THR A 509 -6.87 3.20 -25.34
C THR A 509 -5.57 3.19 -26.11
N LEU A 510 -5.64 3.50 -27.40
CA LEU A 510 -4.48 3.66 -28.28
C LEU A 510 -4.31 5.12 -28.64
N HIS A 511 -3.13 5.69 -28.42
CA HIS A 511 -2.72 6.97 -28.99
C HIS A 511 -1.67 6.72 -30.07
N VAL A 512 -1.83 7.39 -31.22
CA VAL A 512 -0.88 7.34 -32.32
C VAL A 512 -0.51 8.76 -32.71
N TYR A 513 0.79 9.08 -32.68
CA TYR A 513 1.33 10.33 -33.18
C TYR A 513 2.20 10.05 -34.40
N LEU A 514 1.97 10.77 -35.49
CA LEU A 514 2.73 10.65 -36.73
C LEU A 514 3.65 11.84 -36.92
N PHE A 515 4.92 11.55 -37.19
CA PHE A 515 5.97 12.53 -37.41
C PHE A 515 6.60 12.37 -38.80
N ASP A 516 6.97 13.49 -39.42
CA ASP A 516 7.80 13.51 -40.63
C ASP A 516 9.29 13.28 -40.33
N ASP A 517 10.15 13.36 -41.35
CA ASP A 517 11.61 13.19 -41.23
C ASP A 517 12.29 14.25 -40.35
N GLU A 518 11.66 15.41 -40.26
CA GLU A 518 12.09 16.48 -39.39
C GLU A 518 11.57 16.26 -37.96
N GLY A 519 10.59 15.39 -37.70
CA GLY A 519 9.98 15.18 -36.38
C GLY A 519 8.78 16.09 -36.11
N ARG A 520 8.20 16.72 -37.13
CA ARG A 520 6.98 17.53 -37.04
C ARG A 520 5.76 16.66 -37.20
N LEU A 521 4.68 17.01 -36.50
CA LEU A 521 3.40 16.32 -36.62
C LEU A 521 2.86 16.40 -38.05
N THR A 522 2.52 15.25 -38.63
CA THR A 522 2.07 15.16 -40.03
C THR A 522 0.74 14.42 -40.16
N GLN A 523 -0.08 14.85 -41.13
CA GLN A 523 -1.40 14.28 -41.37
C GLN A 523 -1.37 13.32 -42.58
N PRO A 524 -1.73 12.04 -42.39
CA PRO A 524 -1.80 11.08 -43.49
C PRO A 524 -3.12 11.18 -44.26
N THR A 525 -3.14 10.61 -45.47
CA THR A 525 -4.37 10.42 -46.26
C THR A 525 -5.23 9.29 -45.70
N GLU A 526 -4.61 8.21 -45.24
CA GLU A 526 -5.28 7.13 -44.49
C GLU A 526 -4.31 6.56 -43.44
N ILE A 527 -4.83 6.22 -42.27
CA ILE A 527 -4.11 5.47 -41.23
C ILE A 527 -4.90 4.23 -40.87
N ARG A 528 -4.21 3.10 -40.71
CA ARG A 528 -4.79 1.85 -40.26
C ARG A 528 -3.90 1.24 -39.19
N VAL A 529 -4.51 0.82 -38.08
CA VAL A 529 -3.82 0.06 -37.05
C VAL A 529 -4.46 -1.31 -36.91
N THR A 530 -3.61 -2.33 -36.81
CA THR A 530 -4.04 -3.71 -36.64
C THR A 530 -3.32 -4.38 -35.48
N LEU A 531 -4.04 -5.27 -34.78
CA LEU A 531 -3.53 -6.10 -33.69
C LEU A 531 -3.56 -7.57 -34.08
N THR A 532 -2.47 -8.30 -33.84
CA THR A 532 -2.38 -9.74 -34.10
C THR A 532 -1.67 -10.47 -32.96
N GLU A 533 -2.22 -11.60 -32.51
CA GLU A 533 -1.57 -12.53 -31.58
C GLU A 533 -1.33 -13.84 -32.34
N ARG A 534 -0.07 -14.11 -32.72
CA ARG A 534 0.25 -15.22 -33.63
C ARG A 534 0.13 -16.61 -32.98
N SER A 535 0.32 -16.72 -31.67
CA SER A 535 0.36 -18.00 -30.97
C SER A 535 -1.02 -18.60 -30.74
N GLN A 536 -2.03 -17.74 -30.65
CA GLN A 536 -3.44 -18.08 -30.48
C GLN A 536 -4.24 -17.92 -31.79
N GLU A 537 -3.56 -17.60 -32.90
CA GLU A 537 -4.17 -17.39 -34.22
C GLU A 537 -5.27 -16.31 -34.19
N ILE A 538 -5.05 -15.23 -33.44
CA ILE A 538 -6.00 -14.11 -33.31
C ILE A 538 -5.55 -12.92 -34.17
N GLY A 539 -6.48 -12.37 -34.95
CA GLY A 539 -6.26 -11.18 -35.77
C GLY A 539 -6.00 -11.46 -37.26
N PRO A 540 -5.71 -10.43 -38.07
CA PRO A 540 -5.58 -9.02 -37.66
C PRO A 540 -6.92 -8.43 -37.23
N LEU A 541 -6.93 -7.77 -36.06
CA LEU A 541 -8.05 -7.00 -35.56
C LEU A 541 -7.81 -5.53 -35.90
N ASP A 542 -8.69 -4.91 -36.68
CA ASP A 542 -8.62 -3.48 -36.96
C ASP A 542 -8.97 -2.68 -35.70
N VAL A 543 -8.24 -1.59 -35.48
CA VAL A 543 -8.51 -0.63 -34.40
C VAL A 543 -9.11 0.62 -35.04
N ASP A 544 -10.33 0.96 -34.64
CA ASP A 544 -10.98 2.20 -35.06
C ASP A 544 -10.24 3.40 -34.44
N LEU A 545 -9.85 4.36 -35.27
CA LEU A 545 -9.11 5.56 -34.88
C LEU A 545 -9.92 6.82 -35.18
N GLU A 546 -9.97 7.72 -34.21
CA GLU A 546 -10.56 9.05 -34.34
C GLU A 546 -9.46 10.13 -34.32
N PRO A 547 -9.53 11.17 -35.18
CA PRO A 547 -8.59 12.29 -35.13
C PRO A 547 -8.76 13.09 -33.83
N ALA A 548 -7.67 13.26 -33.08
CA ALA A 548 -7.65 14.06 -31.85
C ALA A 548 -6.86 15.37 -32.00
N GLY A 549 -6.09 15.52 -33.08
CA GLY A 549 -5.35 16.74 -33.41
C GLY A 549 -4.49 16.58 -34.67
N PRO A 550 -3.71 17.60 -35.05
CA PRO A 550 -2.68 17.49 -36.09
C PRO A 550 -1.74 16.30 -35.85
N GLY A 551 -1.75 15.31 -36.74
CA GLY A 551 -0.93 14.10 -36.65
C GLY A 551 -1.24 13.17 -35.47
N HIS A 552 -2.32 13.42 -34.72
CA HIS A 552 -2.69 12.65 -33.52
C HIS A 552 -4.03 11.94 -33.70
N PHE A 553 -4.03 10.64 -33.44
CA PHE A 553 -5.18 9.75 -33.55
C PHE A 553 -5.37 8.96 -32.27
N VAL A 554 -6.63 8.75 -31.88
CA VAL A 554 -7.00 8.01 -30.66
C VAL A 554 -7.96 6.89 -31.01
N GLY A 555 -7.62 5.67 -30.60
CA GLY A 555 -8.52 4.53 -30.62
C GLY A 555 -9.05 4.27 -29.22
N ASP A 556 -10.12 4.98 -28.85
CA ASP A 556 -10.82 4.74 -27.58
C ASP A 556 -11.67 3.46 -27.69
N GLY A 557 -11.62 2.62 -26.66
CA GLY A 557 -12.34 1.33 -26.65
C GLY A 557 -11.67 0.19 -27.42
N MET A 558 -10.39 0.32 -27.80
CA MET A 558 -9.60 -0.78 -28.38
C MET A 558 -9.63 -2.01 -27.47
N THR A 559 -10.21 -3.12 -27.93
CA THR A 559 -10.36 -4.33 -27.12
C THR A 559 -9.31 -5.37 -27.47
N ILE A 560 -8.51 -5.78 -26.49
CA ILE A 560 -7.55 -6.89 -26.62
C ILE A 560 -8.18 -8.17 -26.04
N PRO A 561 -8.49 -9.20 -26.85
CA PRO A 561 -9.24 -10.39 -26.43
C PRO A 561 -8.63 -11.22 -25.28
N GLY A 562 -7.31 -11.23 -25.12
CA GLY A 562 -6.64 -12.13 -24.19
C GLY A 562 -5.18 -11.81 -23.95
N ALA A 563 -4.60 -12.45 -22.93
CA ALA A 563 -3.18 -12.37 -22.65
C ALA A 563 -2.37 -13.06 -23.76
N GLY A 564 -1.16 -12.58 -24.07
CA GLY A 564 -0.34 -13.06 -25.18
C GLY A 564 0.74 -12.06 -25.56
N THR A 565 1.48 -12.34 -26.63
CA THR A 565 2.39 -11.35 -27.24
C THR A 565 1.70 -10.78 -28.48
N TRP A 566 1.24 -9.55 -28.35
CA TRP A 566 0.48 -8.87 -29.39
C TRP A 566 1.41 -8.06 -30.28
N SER A 567 1.28 -8.22 -31.58
CA SER A 567 1.90 -7.35 -32.57
C SER A 567 0.91 -6.27 -32.98
N LEU A 568 1.32 -5.01 -32.83
CA LEU A 568 0.61 -3.85 -33.33
C LEU A 568 1.34 -3.35 -34.58
N ALA A 569 0.62 -3.29 -35.69
CA ALA A 569 1.13 -2.78 -36.95
C ALA A 569 0.34 -1.52 -37.34
N VAL A 570 1.06 -0.42 -37.52
CA VAL A 570 0.56 0.84 -38.07
C VAL A 570 0.91 0.87 -39.54
N THR A 571 -0.09 1.08 -40.39
CA THR A 571 0.08 1.35 -41.82
C THR A 571 -0.43 2.73 -42.12
N VAL A 572 0.42 3.55 -42.73
CA VAL A 572 0.16 4.96 -43.02
C VAL A 572 0.26 5.16 -44.52
N ARG A 573 -0.78 5.73 -45.12
CA ARG A 573 -0.76 6.15 -46.53
C ARG A 573 -0.62 7.66 -46.60
N LEU A 574 0.50 8.13 -47.14
CA LEU A 574 0.78 9.56 -47.28
C LEU A 574 0.10 10.13 -48.52
N ASP A 575 0.17 9.41 -49.64
CA ASP A 575 -0.42 9.78 -50.93
C ASP A 575 -0.95 8.53 -51.67
N GLU A 576 -1.40 8.69 -52.92
CA GLU A 576 -1.98 7.58 -53.72
C GLU A 576 -1.00 6.42 -53.97
N PHE A 577 0.31 6.66 -53.92
CA PHE A 577 1.36 5.71 -54.30
C PHE A 577 2.28 5.31 -53.15
N THR A 578 2.28 6.07 -52.04
CA THR A 578 3.21 5.89 -50.92
C THR A 578 2.50 5.36 -49.67
N ALA A 579 2.78 4.11 -49.32
CA ALA A 579 2.36 3.49 -48.06
C ALA A 579 3.59 3.05 -47.25
N LEU A 580 3.59 3.40 -45.97
CA LEU A 580 4.62 3.08 -45.01
C LEU A 580 4.02 2.26 -43.87
N SER A 581 4.84 1.44 -43.23
CA SER A 581 4.41 0.69 -42.06
C SER A 581 5.48 0.64 -40.98
N ALA A 582 5.01 0.50 -39.75
CA ALA A 582 5.81 0.21 -38.59
C ALA A 582 5.07 -0.84 -37.75
N ALA A 583 5.82 -1.71 -37.07
CA ALA A 583 5.25 -2.70 -36.19
C ALA A 583 6.07 -2.82 -34.91
N THR A 584 5.38 -3.05 -33.81
CA THR A 584 5.99 -3.39 -32.52
C THR A 584 5.29 -4.60 -31.92
N GLU A 585 5.99 -5.31 -31.03
CA GLU A 585 5.42 -6.40 -30.25
C GLU A 585 5.46 -6.05 -28.77
N PHE A 586 4.34 -6.29 -28.08
CA PHE A 586 4.25 -6.05 -26.65
C PHE A 586 3.50 -7.18 -25.92
N PRO A 587 3.92 -7.50 -24.69
CA PRO A 587 3.24 -8.50 -23.89
C PRO A 587 1.95 -7.93 -23.26
N VAL A 588 0.88 -8.71 -23.32
CA VAL A 588 -0.38 -8.48 -22.61
C VAL A 588 -0.54 -9.61 -21.59
N ARG A 589 -0.72 -9.28 -20.30
CA ARG A 589 -0.67 -10.27 -19.20
C ARG A 589 -1.93 -10.36 -18.37
#